data_AF-A0A315Y303-F1
#
_entry.id   AF-A0A315Y303-F1
#
_cell.length_a   1.000
_cell.length_b   1.000
_cell.length_c   1.000
_cell.angle_alpha   90.00
_cell.angle_beta   90.00
_cell.angle_gamma   90.00
#
_symmetry.space_group_name_H-M   'P 1'
#
loop_
_entity.id
_entity.type
_entity.pdbx_description
1 polymer ?
#
loop_
_entity_poly.entity_id
_entity_poly.type
_entity_poly.pdbx_seq_one_letter_code
_entity_poly.pdbx_strand_id
1 'polypeptide(L)'
;MQTGSESELEAEINIAAELIEDCINENAHVALDQTEYQKRYDALVARFDKAKGRQTEVTDLIAERKARKHQIESYLNELRNREPLTEFRDTDWLAMVDYITVHSKKDIRVTFKDGTEIKA
;
A
#
# COMPACT_ATOMS: atom_id res chain seq x y z
N MET A 1 -8.96 2.08 11.63
CA MET A 1 -10.31 2.18 11.05
C MET A 1 -10.21 1.77 9.58
N GLN A 2 -10.13 0.47 9.31
CA GLN A 2 -10.01 -0.08 7.94
C GLN A 2 -10.68 -1.46 7.79
N THR A 3 -11.17 -2.04 8.89
CA THR A 3 -11.77 -3.38 8.96
C THR A 3 -13.20 -3.44 8.43
N GLY A 4 -13.91 -2.30 8.34
CA GLY A 4 -15.28 -2.25 7.84
C GLY A 4 -15.40 -2.65 6.37
N SER A 5 -14.50 -2.15 5.52
CA SER A 5 -14.55 -2.42 4.08
C SER A 5 -14.17 -3.86 3.71
N GLU A 6 -13.27 -4.50 4.48
CA GLU A 6 -12.91 -5.91 4.26
C GLU A 6 -14.07 -6.83 4.63
N SER A 7 -14.69 -6.60 5.78
CA SER A 7 -15.88 -7.33 6.23
C SER A 7 -17.06 -7.17 5.28
N GLU A 8 -17.24 -5.98 4.71
CA GLU A 8 -18.29 -5.71 3.72
C GLU A 8 -18.04 -6.45 2.40
N LEU A 9 -16.79 -6.49 1.92
CA LEU A 9 -16.42 -7.24 0.72
C LEU A 9 -16.58 -8.74 0.92
N GLU A 10 -16.23 -9.27 2.10
CA GLU A 10 -16.43 -10.68 2.43
C GLU A 10 -17.92 -11.04 2.52
N ALA A 11 -18.74 -10.19 3.14
CA ALA A 11 -20.19 -10.36 3.16
C ALA A 11 -20.78 -10.34 1.74
N GLU A 12 -20.34 -9.41 0.89
CA GLU A 12 -20.79 -9.30 -0.51
C GLU A 12 -20.41 -10.53 -1.35
N ILE A 13 -19.21 -11.08 -1.15
CA ILE A 13 -18.75 -12.32 -1.79
C ILE A 13 -19.66 -13.49 -1.38
N ASN A 14 -19.94 -13.63 -0.08
CA ASN A 14 -20.79 -14.71 0.44
C ASN A 14 -22.23 -14.59 -0.08
N ILE A 15 -22.82 -13.39 -0.05
CA ILE A 15 -24.16 -13.14 -0.58
C ILE A 15 -24.22 -13.46 -2.08
N ALA A 16 -23.23 -13.06 -2.86
CA ALA A 16 -23.20 -13.36 -4.28
C ALA A 16 -23.07 -14.88 -4.55
N ALA A 17 -22.27 -15.59 -3.75
CA ALA A 17 -22.14 -17.04 -3.85
C ALA A 17 -23.46 -17.77 -3.51
N GLU A 18 -24.12 -17.39 -2.42
CA GLU A 18 -25.43 -17.95 -2.04
C GLU A 18 -26.47 -17.73 -3.14
N LEU A 19 -26.55 -16.53 -3.71
CA LEU A 19 -27.47 -16.22 -4.80
C LEU A 19 -27.16 -17.03 -6.09
N ILE A 20 -25.89 -17.33 -6.37
CA ILE A 20 -25.50 -18.19 -7.49
C ILE A 20 -26.00 -19.62 -7.23
N GLU A 21 -25.77 -20.16 -6.03
CA GLU A 21 -26.22 -21.50 -5.65
C GLU A 21 -27.74 -21.63 -5.71
N ASP A 22 -28.48 -20.65 -5.18
CA ASP A 22 -29.94 -20.60 -5.26
C ASP A 22 -30.43 -20.57 -6.71
N CYS A 23 -29.78 -19.76 -7.56
CA CYS A 23 -30.12 -19.67 -8.97
C CYS A 23 -29.89 -21.00 -9.73
N ILE A 24 -28.81 -21.73 -9.40
CA ILE A 24 -28.54 -23.07 -9.94
C ILE A 24 -29.58 -24.07 -9.46
N ASN A 25 -29.89 -24.07 -8.17
CA ASN A 25 -30.87 -24.97 -7.56
C ASN A 25 -32.28 -24.76 -8.16
N GLU A 26 -32.69 -23.51 -8.37
CA GLU A 26 -33.97 -23.18 -8.99
C GLU A 26 -34.08 -23.75 -10.41
N ASN A 27 -33.06 -23.55 -11.24
CA ASN A 27 -33.02 -24.07 -12.62
C ASN A 27 -32.98 -25.62 -12.66
N ALA A 28 -32.41 -26.26 -11.64
CA ALA A 28 -32.39 -27.73 -11.55
C ALA A 28 -33.76 -28.33 -11.20
N HIS A 29 -34.60 -27.58 -10.47
CA HIS A 29 -35.92 -28.05 -10.02
C HIS A 29 -37.08 -27.57 -10.89
N VAL A 30 -36.95 -26.42 -11.55
CA VAL A 30 -37.98 -25.81 -12.38
C VAL A 30 -37.38 -25.45 -13.74
N ALA A 31 -38.07 -25.82 -14.82
CA ALA A 31 -37.67 -25.42 -16.16
C ALA A 31 -37.85 -23.89 -16.31
N LEU A 32 -36.74 -23.15 -16.27
CA LEU A 32 -36.69 -21.71 -16.47
C LEU A 32 -36.47 -21.35 -17.95
N ASP A 33 -36.82 -20.12 -18.32
CA ASP A 33 -36.37 -19.53 -19.58
C ASP A 33 -34.83 -19.45 -19.56
N GLN A 34 -34.19 -20.11 -20.53
CA GLN A 34 -32.73 -20.25 -20.54
C GLN A 34 -32.01 -18.93 -20.82
N THR A 35 -32.65 -18.00 -21.51
CA THR A 35 -32.09 -16.66 -21.78
C THR A 35 -32.12 -15.81 -20.51
N GLU A 36 -33.23 -15.87 -19.76
CA GLU A 36 -33.38 -15.17 -18.49
C GLU A 36 -32.45 -15.76 -17.41
N TYR A 37 -32.39 -17.09 -17.30
CA TYR A 37 -31.47 -17.78 -16.40
C TYR A 37 -30.01 -17.37 -16.65
N GLN A 38 -29.55 -17.45 -17.90
CA GLN A 38 -28.16 -17.13 -18.24
C GLN A 38 -27.83 -15.68 -17.89
N LYS A 39 -28.72 -14.74 -18.21
CA LYS A 39 -28.55 -13.32 -17.88
C LYS A 39 -28.44 -13.09 -16.36
N ARG A 40 -29.25 -13.79 -15.57
CA ARG A 40 -29.26 -13.67 -14.10
C ARG A 40 -28.00 -14.28 -13.49
N TYR A 41 -27.60 -15.45 -13.97
CA TYR A 41 -26.38 -16.13 -13.57
C TYR A 41 -25.13 -15.29 -13.88
N ASP A 42 -24.99 -14.81 -15.13
CA ASP A 42 -23.85 -14.01 -15.56
C ASP A 42 -23.71 -12.72 -14.73
N ALA A 43 -24.83 -12.09 -14.39
CA ALA A 43 -24.84 -10.91 -13.53
C ALA A 43 -24.35 -11.20 -12.10
N LEU A 44 -24.73 -12.35 -11.54
CA LEU A 44 -24.29 -12.76 -10.20
C LEU A 44 -22.81 -13.16 -10.19
N VAL A 45 -22.33 -13.88 -11.21
CA VAL A 45 -20.91 -14.20 -11.39
C VAL A 45 -20.08 -12.92 -11.52
N ALA A 46 -20.51 -11.97 -12.35
CA ALA A 46 -19.83 -10.68 -12.49
C ALA A 46 -19.76 -9.90 -11.17
N ARG A 47 -20.83 -9.96 -10.34
CA ARG A 47 -20.86 -9.35 -9.01
C ARG A 47 -19.86 -10.01 -8.07
N PHE A 48 -19.82 -11.34 -8.05
CA PHE A 48 -18.88 -12.13 -7.25
C PHE A 48 -17.42 -11.81 -7.63
N ASP A 49 -17.09 -11.90 -8.92
CA ASP A 49 -15.73 -11.68 -9.42
C ASP A 49 -15.25 -10.27 -9.12
N LYS A 50 -16.12 -9.27 -9.25
CA LYS A 50 -15.81 -7.89 -8.90
C LYS A 50 -15.52 -7.71 -7.41
N ALA A 51 -16.33 -8.31 -6.53
CA ALA A 51 -16.12 -8.22 -5.09
C ALA A 51 -14.81 -8.92 -4.67
N LYS A 52 -14.55 -10.11 -5.22
CA LYS A 52 -13.33 -10.87 -4.99
C LYS A 52 -12.08 -10.14 -5.49
N GLY A 53 -12.13 -9.56 -6.69
CA GLY A 53 -11.03 -8.77 -7.25
C GLY A 53 -10.66 -7.59 -6.35
N ARG A 54 -11.66 -6.86 -5.84
CA ARG A 54 -11.43 -5.76 -4.89
C ARG A 54 -10.85 -6.24 -3.55
N GLN A 55 -11.31 -7.39 -3.05
CA GLN A 55 -10.77 -7.96 -1.81
C GLN A 55 -9.27 -8.30 -1.97
N THR A 56 -8.89 -8.93 -3.08
CA THR A 56 -7.48 -9.22 -3.38
C THR A 56 -6.65 -7.94 -3.48
N GLU A 57 -7.12 -6.94 -4.23
CA GLU A 57 -6.42 -5.65 -4.39
C GLU A 57 -6.18 -4.96 -3.03
N VAL A 58 -7.21 -4.89 -2.19
CA VAL A 58 -7.10 -4.27 -0.85
C VAL A 58 -6.12 -5.04 0.03
N THR A 59 -6.16 -6.37 -0.02
CA THR A 59 -5.26 -7.25 0.75
C THR A 59 -3.81 -7.04 0.34
N ASP A 60 -3.54 -6.99 -0.97
CA ASP A 60 -2.20 -6.77 -1.52
C ASP A 60 -1.66 -5.38 -1.15
N LEU A 61 -2.49 -4.34 -1.24
CA LEU A 61 -2.12 -2.98 -0.82
C LEU A 61 -1.79 -2.90 0.67
N ILE A 62 -2.54 -3.62 1.52
CA ILE A 62 -2.25 -3.67 2.95
C ILE A 62 -0.94 -4.41 3.22
N ALA A 63 -0.69 -5.52 2.53
CA ALA A 63 0.56 -6.26 2.63
C ALA A 63 1.76 -5.41 2.21
N GLU A 64 1.67 -4.70 1.08
CA GLU A 64 2.71 -3.79 0.60
C GLU A 64 3.00 -2.67 1.62
N ARG A 65 1.96 -2.03 2.14
CA ARG A 65 2.10 -0.96 3.15
C ARG A 65 2.74 -1.47 4.43
N LYS A 66 2.35 -2.65 4.90
CA LYS A 66 2.96 -3.29 6.08
C LYS A 66 4.43 -3.63 5.83
N ALA A 67 4.77 -4.19 4.67
CA ALA A 67 6.15 -4.50 4.31
C ALA A 67 7.02 -3.25 4.25
N ARG A 68 6.55 -2.18 3.59
CA ARG A 68 7.26 -0.89 3.51
C ARG A 68 7.45 -0.27 4.90
N LYS A 69 6.40 -0.29 5.74
CA LYS A 69 6.48 0.19 7.11
C LYS A 69 7.57 -0.58 7.88
N HIS A 70 7.56 -1.90 7.80
CA HIS A 70 8.53 -2.74 8.50
C HIS A 70 9.97 -2.47 8.03
N GLN A 71 10.20 -2.29 6.73
CA GLN A 71 11.51 -1.90 6.20
C GLN A 71 12.00 -0.58 6.77
N ILE A 72 11.13 0.45 6.84
CA ILE A 72 11.47 1.76 7.42
C ILE A 72 11.77 1.61 8.92
N GLU A 73 10.95 0.88 9.67
CA GLU A 73 11.15 0.66 11.10
C GLU A 73 12.47 -0.06 11.38
N SER A 74 12.81 -1.09 10.61
CA SER A 74 14.09 -1.80 10.71
C SER A 74 15.26 -0.87 10.41
N TYR A 75 15.19 -0.08 9.34
CA TYR A 75 16.23 0.88 9.00
C TYR A 75 16.44 1.93 10.09
N LEU A 76 15.35 2.50 10.63
CA LEU A 76 15.44 3.47 11.73
C LEU A 76 15.99 2.84 13.01
N ASN A 77 15.65 1.59 13.30
CA ASN A 77 16.20 0.87 14.45
C ASN A 77 17.72 0.64 14.27
N GLU A 78 18.17 0.23 13.10
CA GLU A 78 19.60 0.14 12.78
C GLU A 78 20.30 1.49 12.94
N LEU A 79 19.71 2.56 12.44
CA LEU A 79 20.26 3.91 12.53
C LEU A 79 20.39 4.39 13.98
N ARG A 80 19.37 4.15 14.82
CA ARG A 80 19.38 4.53 16.24
C ARG A 80 20.41 3.74 17.07
N ASN A 81 20.74 2.52 16.64
CA ASN A 81 21.72 1.67 17.32
C ASN A 81 23.16 1.89 16.81
N ARG A 82 23.36 2.76 15.80
CA ARG A 82 24.71 3.17 15.40
C ARG A 82 25.28 4.13 16.42
N GLU A 83 26.54 3.92 16.78
CA GLU A 83 27.28 4.87 17.59
C GLU A 83 27.40 6.22 16.85
N PRO A 84 27.28 7.36 17.56
CA PRO A 84 27.61 8.65 16.98
C PRO A 84 29.02 8.63 16.41
N LEU A 85 29.24 9.34 15.30
CA LEU A 85 30.59 9.53 14.77
C LEU A 85 31.44 10.23 15.82
N THR A 86 32.45 9.51 16.33
CA THR A 86 33.41 10.03 17.31
C THR A 86 34.53 10.83 16.65
N GLU A 87 34.71 10.67 15.33
CA GLU A 87 35.74 11.32 14.53
C GLU A 87 35.12 11.94 13.28
N PHE A 88 35.71 13.05 12.84
CA PHE A 88 35.34 13.68 11.58
C PHE A 88 35.86 12.85 10.41
N ARG A 89 34.99 12.57 9.44
CA ARG A 89 35.32 11.82 8.22
C ARG A 89 34.84 12.60 7.01
N ASP A 90 35.76 12.96 6.12
CA ASP A 90 35.47 13.75 4.91
C ASP A 90 34.35 13.15 4.07
N THR A 91 34.30 11.81 3.98
CA THR A 91 33.26 11.09 3.22
C THR A 91 31.87 11.28 3.80
N ASP A 92 31.75 11.27 5.13
CA ASP A 92 30.47 11.41 5.82
C ASP A 92 29.99 12.86 5.76
N TRP A 93 30.93 13.80 5.91
CA TRP A 93 30.67 15.22 5.72
C TRP A 93 30.16 15.53 4.32
N LEU A 94 30.87 15.09 3.28
CA LEU A 94 30.47 15.29 1.88
C LEU A 94 29.14 14.59 1.56
N ALA A 95 28.82 13.47 2.21
CA ALA A 95 27.53 12.81 2.03
C ALA A 95 26.36 13.63 2.60
N MET A 96 26.58 14.48 3.62
CA MET A 96 25.57 15.34 4.23
C MET A 96 25.40 16.69 3.51
N VAL A 97 26.45 17.21 2.87
CA VAL A 97 26.39 18.48 2.14
C VAL A 97 25.53 18.35 0.88
N ASP A 98 24.68 19.35 0.65
CA ASP A 98 23.90 19.50 -0.58
C ASP A 98 24.66 20.40 -1.57
N TYR A 99 24.92 21.66 -1.18
CA TYR A 99 25.72 22.60 -1.97
C TYR A 99 26.42 23.64 -1.09
N ILE A 100 27.40 24.34 -1.68
CA ILE A 100 28.15 25.42 -1.04
C ILE A 100 27.90 26.72 -1.81
N THR A 101 27.52 27.78 -1.09
CA THR A 101 27.32 29.12 -1.64
C THR A 101 28.43 30.05 -1.20
N VAL A 102 29.13 30.67 -2.15
CA VAL A 102 30.21 31.63 -1.86
C VAL A 102 29.72 33.05 -2.15
N HIS A 103 29.45 33.83 -1.11
CA HIS A 103 29.08 35.24 -1.26
C HIS A 103 30.31 36.15 -1.27
N SER A 104 31.33 35.83 -0.46
CA SER A 104 32.61 36.53 -0.44
C SER A 104 33.70 35.66 0.19
N LYS A 105 34.96 36.12 0.17
CA LYS A 105 36.08 35.42 0.85
C LYS A 105 35.87 35.18 2.35
N LYS A 106 34.96 35.93 3.00
CA LYS A 106 34.64 35.80 4.44
C LYS A 106 33.19 35.33 4.68
N ASP A 107 32.51 34.92 3.62
CA ASP A 107 31.11 34.51 3.68
C ASP A 107 30.87 33.34 2.74
N ILE A 108 31.16 32.16 3.27
CA ILE A 108 30.94 30.86 2.63
C ILE A 108 29.86 30.16 3.46
N ARG A 109 28.81 29.70 2.80
CA ARG A 109 27.69 28.99 3.41
C ARG A 109 27.62 27.58 2.89
N VAL A 110 27.48 26.62 3.80
CA VAL A 110 27.30 25.21 3.47
C VAL A 110 25.85 24.85 3.79
N THR A 111 25.12 24.40 2.78
CA THR A 111 23.75 23.91 2.91
C THR A 111 23.78 22.38 2.94
N PHE A 112 23.17 21.79 3.96
CA PHE A 112 23.05 20.34 4.10
C PHE A 112 21.75 19.83 3.48
N LYS A 113 21.71 18.52 3.20
CA LYS A 113 20.54 17.86 2.59
C LYS A 113 19.28 17.89 3.45
N ASP A 114 19.41 18.19 4.74
CA ASP A 114 18.29 18.39 5.67
C ASP A 114 17.76 19.85 5.68
N GLY A 115 18.39 20.74 4.91
CA GLY A 115 18.07 22.17 4.84
C GLY A 115 18.79 23.04 5.89
N THR A 116 19.57 22.44 6.79
CA THR A 116 20.41 23.20 7.73
C THR A 116 21.46 23.98 6.94
N GLU A 117 21.73 25.22 7.36
CA GLU A 117 22.77 26.06 6.77
C GLU A 117 23.77 26.48 7.87
N ILE A 118 25.07 26.33 7.59
CA ILE A 118 26.14 26.83 8.45
C ILE A 118 27.07 27.78 7.70
N LYS A 119 27.68 28.70 8.44
CA LYS A 119 28.75 29.56 7.95
C LYS A 119 30.10 28.92 8.23
N ALA A 120 30.93 28.78 7.20
CA ALA A 120 32.31 28.31 7.31
C ALA A 120 33.28 29.41 7.73
#